data_AF-A0A4S4FAR6-F1
#
_entry.id   AF-A0A4S4FAR6-F1
#
_cell.length_a   1.000
_cell.length_b   1.000
_cell.length_c   1.000
_cell.angle_alpha   90.00
_cell.angle_beta   90.00
_cell.angle_gamma   90.00
#
_symmetry.space_group_name_H-M   'P 1'
#
loop_
_entity.id
_entity.type
_entity.pdbx_description
1 polymer ?
#
loop_
_entity_poly.entity_id
_entity_poly.type
_entity_poly.pdbx_seq_one_letter_code
_entity_poly.pdbx_strand_id
1 'polypeptide(L)' 'MALNAVVASDPDTPIDVLWHIARHAPHLRKWVVVNRAADANLLEFISQQGGPGVRETLELLLDALERRA' A
#
# COMPACT_ATOMS: atom_id res chain seq x y z
N MET A 1 18.01 3.98 -5.76
CA MET A 1 16.97 3.00 -6.13
C MET A 1 15.78 3.76 -6.69
N ALA A 2 15.21 3.36 -7.82
CA ALA A 2 14.01 4.01 -8.36
C ALA A 2 12.76 3.44 -7.67
N LEU A 3 11.86 4.30 -7.20
CA LEU A 3 10.57 3.87 -6.64
C LEU A 3 9.67 3.36 -7.77
N ASN A 4 9.13 2.17 -7.63
CA ASN A 4 8.23 1.55 -8.59
C ASN A 4 7.27 0.57 -7.89
N ALA A 5 6.37 -0.05 -8.66
CA ALA A 5 5.38 -0.98 -8.13
C ALA A 5 6.02 -2.20 -7.44
N VAL A 6 7.10 -2.74 -8.01
CA VAL A 6 7.81 -3.91 -7.46
C VAL A 6 8.32 -3.60 -6.06
N VAL A 7 9.06 -2.50 -5.89
CA VAL A 7 9.51 -2.03 -4.58
C VAL A 7 8.33 -1.79 -3.65
N ALA A 8 7.29 -1.11 -4.11
CA ALA A 8 6.14 -0.78 -3.27
C ALA A 8 5.38 -2.00 -2.74
N SER A 9 5.37 -3.12 -3.47
CA SER A 9 4.69 -4.38 -3.08
C SER A 9 5.60 -5.45 -2.47
N ASP A 10 6.92 -5.27 -2.51
CA ASP A 10 7.89 -6.26 -2.02
C ASP A 10 7.86 -6.33 -0.47
N PRO A 11 7.59 -7.49 0.14
CA PRO A 11 7.53 -7.65 1.59
C PRO A 11 8.86 -7.38 2.31
N ASP A 12 9.99 -7.39 1.62
CA ASP A 12 11.30 -7.07 2.19
C ASP A 12 11.60 -5.55 2.13
N THR A 13 10.70 -4.74 1.57
CA THR A 13 10.88 -3.29 1.51
C THR A 13 10.78 -2.68 2.92
N PRO A 14 11.82 -1.95 3.38
CA PRO A 14 11.80 -1.32 4.69
C PRO A 14 10.62 -0.37 4.90
N ILE A 15 10.08 -0.36 6.12
CA ILE A 15 8.88 0.42 6.47
C ILE A 15 9.06 1.93 6.25
N ASP A 16 10.26 2.46 6.44
CA ASP A 16 10.60 3.87 6.18
C ASP A 16 10.53 4.22 4.68
N VAL A 17 10.93 3.30 3.81
CA VAL A 17 10.75 3.42 2.35
C VAL A 17 9.27 3.40 1.99
N LEU A 18 8.46 2.54 2.62
CA LEU A 18 7.02 2.50 2.39
C LEU A 18 6.33 3.82 2.83
N TRP A 19 6.74 4.40 3.97
CA TRP A 19 6.30 5.73 4.38
C TRP A 19 6.73 6.82 3.41
N HIS A 20 7.95 6.74 2.87
CA HIS A 20 8.42 7.67 1.85
C HIS A 20 7.56 7.58 0.58
N ILE A 21 7.23 6.38 0.11
CA ILE A 21 6.32 6.16 -1.03
C ILE A 21 4.95 6.76 -0.72
N ALA A 22 4.38 6.50 0.45
CA ALA A 22 3.06 6.99 0.83
C ALA A 22 2.98 8.52 0.83
N ARG A 23 4.05 9.22 1.24
CA ARG A 23 4.08 10.69 1.29
C ARG A 23 4.39 11.33 -0.06
N HIS A 24 5.26 10.72 -0.87
CA HIS A 24 5.87 11.38 -2.02
C HIS A 24 5.49 10.80 -3.39
N ALA A 25 4.89 9.60 -3.44
CA ALA A 25 4.50 8.94 -4.69
C ALA A 25 3.04 8.46 -4.66
N PRO A 26 2.04 9.37 -4.78
CA PRO A 26 0.62 9.01 -4.69
C PRO A 26 0.16 7.90 -5.65
N HIS A 27 0.77 7.83 -6.84
CA HIS A 27 0.48 6.82 -7.87
C HIS A 27 0.96 5.40 -7.49
N LEU A 28 1.83 5.26 -6.48
CA LEU A 28 2.32 3.97 -5.99
C LEU A 28 1.59 3.47 -4.74
N ARG A 29 0.78 4.30 -4.08
CA ARG A 29 0.11 3.95 -2.81
C ARG A 29 -0.72 2.67 -2.89
N LYS A 30 -1.40 2.42 -4.02
CA LYS A 30 -2.18 1.20 -4.21
C LYS A 30 -1.33 -0.08 -4.13
N TRP A 31 -0.05 -0.01 -4.49
CA TRP A 31 0.87 -1.15 -4.36
C TRP A 31 1.36 -1.34 -2.93
N VAL A 32 1.45 -0.26 -2.15
CA VAL A 32 1.76 -0.33 -0.71
C VAL A 32 0.63 -1.00 0.06
N VAL A 33 -0.63 -0.81 -0.36
CA VAL A 33 -1.80 -1.47 0.27
C VAL A 33 -1.68 -2.99 0.28
N VAL A 34 -1.09 -3.59 -0.76
CA VAL A 34 -0.91 -5.04 -0.86
C VAL A 34 0.43 -5.53 -0.29
N ASN A 35 1.26 -4.63 0.23
CA ASN A 35 2.54 -4.97 0.82
C ASN A 35 2.35 -5.56 2.22
N ARG A 36 2.86 -6.77 2.46
CA ARG A 36 2.71 -7.46 3.74
C ARG A 36 3.52 -6.85 4.89
N ALA A 37 4.50 -6.00 4.60
CA ALA A 37 5.23 -5.23 5.60
C ALA A 37 4.53 -3.92 5.97
N ALA A 38 3.49 -3.50 5.24
CA ALA A 38 2.73 -2.30 5.59
C ALA A 38 1.93 -2.53 6.88
N ASP A 39 2.23 -1.73 7.90
CA ASP A 39 1.52 -1.77 9.18
C ASP A 39 0.18 -1.02 9.14
N ALA A 40 -0.61 -1.17 10.20
CA ALA A 40 -1.93 -0.56 10.30
C ALA A 40 -1.90 0.98 10.19
N ASN A 41 -0.89 1.63 10.78
CA ASN A 41 -0.76 3.09 10.76
C ASN A 41 -0.51 3.61 9.34
N LEU A 42 0.32 2.90 8.58
CA LEU A 42 0.60 3.23 7.19
C LEU A 42 -0.63 3.02 6.30
N LEU A 43 -1.34 1.91 6.49
CA LEU A 43 -2.56 1.60 5.73
C LEU A 43 -3.67 2.61 6.04
N GLU A 44 -3.83 3.02 7.30
CA GLU A 44 -4.77 4.09 7.70
C GLU A 44 -4.39 5.42 7.06
N PHE A 45 -3.11 5.79 7.09
CA PHE A 45 -2.67 7.01 6.41
C PHE A 45 -3.00 6.98 4.91
N ILE A 46 -2.75 5.86 4.24
CA ILE A 46 -3.06 5.70 2.81
C ILE A 46 -4.57 5.76 2.56
N SER A 47 -5.40 5.16 3.42
CA SER A 47 -6.87 5.18 3.25
C SER A 47 -7.43 6.61 3.36
N GLN A 48 -6.86 7.43 4.25
CA GLN A 48 -7.25 8.83 4.42
C GLN A 48 -6.75 9.72 3.28
N GLN A 49 -5.48 9.55 2.86
CA GLN A 49 -4.88 10.36 1.80
C GLN A 49 -5.32 9.97 0.39
N GLY A 50 -5.80 8.74 0.22
CA GLY A 50 -6.20 8.19 -1.07
C GLY A 50 -5.07 8.14 -2.10
N GLY A 51 -5.44 8.14 -3.38
CA GLY A 51 -4.52 8.06 -4.50
C GLY A 51 -5.14 7.24 -5.65
N PRO A 52 -4.57 7.31 -6.87
CA PRO A 52 -5.09 6.53 -8.00
C PRO A 52 -5.17 5.03 -7.67
N GLY A 53 -6.37 4.47 -7.73
CA GLY A 53 -6.64 3.04 -7.48
C GLY A 53 -6.56 2.57 -6.03
N VAL A 54 -6.34 3.45 -5.05
CA VAL A 54 -6.24 3.06 -3.63
C VAL A 54 -7.54 2.46 -3.11
N ARG A 55 -8.68 3.11 -3.38
CA ARG A 55 -10.00 2.63 -2.94
C ARG A 55 -10.31 1.24 -3.51
N GLU A 56 -10.25 1.12 -4.83
CA GLU A 56 -10.50 -0.15 -5.53
C GLU A 56 -9.60 -1.28 -5.01
N THR A 57 -8.32 -0.99 -4.76
CA THR A 57 -7.38 -2.00 -4.25
C THR A 57 -7.69 -2.40 -2.81
N LEU A 58 -8.09 -1.45 -1.96
CA LEU A 58 -8.54 -1.73 -0.59
C LEU A 58 -9.81 -2.59 -0.59
N GLU A 59 -10.80 -2.26 -1.42
CA GLU A 59 -12.03 -3.04 -1.57
C GLU A 59 -11.73 -4.49 -2.02
N LEU A 60 -10.90 -4.66 -3.05
CA LEU A 60 -10.47 -5.99 -3.50
C LEU A 60 -9.72 -6.78 -2.44
N LEU A 61 -8.86 -6.12 -1.64
CA LEU A 61 -8.12 -6.76 -0.56
C LEU A 61 -9.07 -7.22 0.55
N LEU A 62 -10.02 -6.37 0.96
CA LEU A 62 -11.01 -6.71 1.98
C LEU A 62 -11.91 -7.85 1.52
N ASP A 63 -12.44 -7.81 0.30
CA ASP A 63 -13.22 -8.90 -0.30
C ASP A 63 -12.43 -10.22 -0.30
N ALA A 64 -11.13 -10.16 -0.59
CA ALA A 64 -10.27 -11.35 -0.59
C ALA A 64 -9.99 -11.89 0.81
N LEU A 65 -9.95 -11.04 1.84
CA LEU A 65 -9.81 -11.43 3.23
C LEU A 65 -11.11 -12.05 3.77
N GLU A 66 -12.26 -11.47 3.45
CA GLU A 66 -13.57 -11.99 3.84
C GLU A 66 -13.84 -13.37 3.25
N ARG A 67 -13.42 -13.63 2.01
CA ARG A 67 -13.52 -14.96 1.37
C ARG A 67 -12.61 -16.03 1.99
N ARG A 68 -11.62 -15.63 2.79
CA ARG A 68 -10.68 -16.54 3.48
C ARG A 68 -11.08 -16.82 4.92
N ALA A 69 -12.04 -16.08 5.48
CA ALA A 69 -12.57 -16.25 6.82
C ALA A 69 -13.65 -17.33 6.87
#